data_AF-Q1PQ02-F1
#
_entry.id   AF-Q1PQ02-F1
#
_cell.length_a   1.000
_cell.length_b   1.000
_cell.length_c   1.000
_cell.angle_alpha   90.00
_cell.angle_beta   90.00
_cell.angle_gamma   90.00
#
_symmetry.space_group_name_H-M   'P 1'
#
loop_
_entity.id
_entity.type
_entity.pdbx_description
1 polymer ?
#
loop_
_entity_poly.entity_id
_entity_poly.type
_entity_poly.pdbx_seq_one_letter_code
_entity_poly.pdbx_strand_id
1 'polypeptide(L)'
;VQTRTERFQQRVRKHIDDNYSEFMTNHTSPDIFLEESSSLGREINDLLETVGTEGLAALNGSSTQLADHSRELRELMLGLQVSEHILKIDELFQCVEEAKGTKDYLVVLDLVGRLRSVIYGEGEAATQDVVRIFQALECYETIKVKYHVQAHLLQQNMQERFDRLVQLNCKSFPNSKCATLLVSKEEGQLHDIVIALFQERYNPVRLCEFLLENCIEPLILKPVGVECNENAKAGTYVQLSLSYSTKESGTASGTSTQLRPNYKQVLEHFRLLLQTLSGINHSLSSSQHVFSIIGNHVKDRMMHLLVNDCLIPAVPETMEEYQASTLCQDVAHFEQYLADS
;
A
#
# COMPACT_ATOMS: atom_id res chain seq x y z
N VAL A 1 16.37 11.52 -42.54
CA VAL A 1 16.24 11.16 -41.11
C VAL A 1 16.11 12.41 -40.25
N GLN A 2 17.10 13.32 -40.23
CA GLN A 2 17.09 14.58 -39.45
C GLN A 2 15.77 15.38 -39.51
N THR A 3 15.30 15.78 -40.71
CA THR A 3 14.02 16.51 -40.87
C THR A 3 12.77 15.72 -40.46
N ARG A 4 12.84 14.38 -40.44
CA ARG A 4 11.74 13.51 -39.99
C ARG A 4 11.75 13.38 -38.47
N THR A 5 12.93 13.24 -37.86
CA THR A 5 13.13 13.25 -36.40
C THR A 5 12.68 14.59 -35.79
N GLU A 6 13.06 15.72 -36.38
CA GLU A 6 12.65 17.05 -35.92
C GLU A 6 11.13 17.24 -35.98
N ARG A 7 10.49 16.80 -37.07
CA ARG A 7 9.02 16.83 -37.20
C ARG A 7 8.33 15.91 -36.20
N PHE A 8 8.92 14.75 -35.92
CA PHE A 8 8.42 13.85 -34.88
C PHE A 8 8.52 14.50 -33.50
N GLN A 9 9.69 15.03 -33.13
CA GLN A 9 9.90 15.74 -31.87
C GLN A 9 8.96 16.95 -31.71
N GLN A 10 8.69 17.70 -32.78
CA GLN A 10 7.68 18.78 -32.74
C GLN A 10 6.26 18.26 -32.49
N ARG A 11 5.87 17.13 -33.09
CA ARG A 11 4.56 16.52 -32.82
C ARG A 11 4.46 16.02 -31.38
N VAL A 12 5.50 15.38 -30.86
CA VAL A 12 5.57 14.95 -29.45
C VAL A 12 5.52 16.15 -28.53
N ARG A 13 6.27 17.22 -28.82
CA ARG A 13 6.24 18.46 -28.03
C ARG A 13 4.84 19.05 -27.99
N LYS A 14 4.16 19.14 -29.14
CA LYS A 14 2.78 19.61 -29.20
C LYS A 14 1.84 18.73 -28.38
N HIS A 15 1.95 17.40 -28.48
CA HIS A 15 1.17 16.46 -27.67
C HIS A 15 1.42 16.63 -26.16
N ILE A 16 2.68 16.86 -25.77
CA ILE A 16 3.04 17.14 -24.38
C ILE A 16 2.45 18.48 -23.93
N ASP A 17 2.61 19.54 -24.73
CA ASP A 17 2.06 20.85 -24.41
C ASP A 17 0.54 20.74 -24.23
N ASP A 18 -0.17 20.06 -25.14
CA ASP A 18 -1.63 19.92 -25.08
C ASP A 18 -2.10 19.13 -23.82
N ASN A 19 -1.31 18.19 -23.29
CA ASN A 19 -1.70 17.32 -22.16
C ASN A 19 -1.09 17.74 -20.80
N TYR A 20 0.02 18.45 -20.80
CA TYR A 20 0.85 18.72 -19.62
C TYR A 20 1.17 20.22 -19.43
N SER A 21 0.64 21.12 -20.26
CA SER A 21 0.65 22.57 -19.97
C SER A 21 -0.61 23.05 -19.24
N GLU A 22 -1.80 22.50 -19.54
CA GLU A 22 -3.09 22.99 -19.01
C GLU A 22 -3.97 21.92 -18.28
N PHE A 23 -3.45 20.75 -17.90
CA PHE A 23 -4.25 19.68 -17.26
C PHE A 23 -5.51 19.25 -18.05
N MET A 24 -5.47 19.29 -19.39
CA MET A 24 -6.59 18.86 -20.24
C MET A 24 -6.29 17.47 -20.81
N THR A 25 -7.21 16.51 -20.64
CA THR A 25 -7.08 15.14 -21.18
C THR A 25 -7.36 15.13 -22.68
N ASN A 26 -6.36 14.84 -23.51
CA ASN A 26 -6.57 14.43 -24.90
C ASN A 26 -6.47 12.91 -25.04
N HIS A 27 -7.40 12.33 -25.80
CA HIS A 27 -7.52 10.87 -26.04
C HIS A 27 -6.66 10.36 -27.20
N THR A 28 -5.54 11.02 -27.52
CA THR A 28 -4.64 10.54 -28.59
C THR A 28 -3.74 9.46 -28.01
N SER A 29 -3.89 8.21 -28.47
CA SER A 29 -3.07 7.09 -27.99
C SER A 29 -1.57 7.34 -28.29
N PRO A 30 -0.69 7.19 -27.29
CA PRO A 30 0.75 7.35 -27.43
C PRO A 30 1.41 6.25 -28.28
N ASP A 31 0.72 5.13 -28.52
CA ASP A 31 1.25 3.95 -29.24
C ASP A 31 1.76 4.29 -30.64
N ILE A 32 1.04 5.16 -31.35
CA ILE A 32 1.39 5.62 -32.70
C ILE A 32 2.74 6.36 -32.68
N PHE A 33 3.05 7.08 -31.61
CA PHE A 33 4.33 7.78 -31.47
C PHE A 33 5.45 6.83 -31.03
N LEU A 34 5.17 5.82 -30.22
CA LEU A 34 6.17 4.86 -29.75
C LEU A 34 6.69 3.94 -30.87
N GLU A 35 5.81 3.47 -31.76
CA GLU A 35 6.22 2.68 -32.93
C GLU A 35 7.07 3.51 -33.90
N GLU A 36 6.67 4.77 -34.12
CA GLU A 36 7.42 5.69 -34.97
C GLU A 36 8.79 6.02 -34.35
N SER A 37 8.88 6.25 -33.03
CA SER A 37 10.14 6.44 -32.30
C SER A 37 11.08 5.25 -32.47
N SER A 38 10.56 4.03 -32.30
CA SER A 38 11.33 2.79 -32.43
C SER A 38 11.88 2.57 -33.85
N SER A 39 11.12 2.98 -34.88
CA SER A 39 11.59 2.96 -36.27
C SER A 39 12.71 3.97 -36.49
N LEU A 40 12.53 5.20 -36.02
CA LEU A 40 13.52 6.28 -36.15
C LEU A 40 14.82 5.97 -35.39
N GLY A 41 14.72 5.35 -34.21
CA GLY A 41 15.87 4.94 -33.42
C GLY A 41 16.73 3.89 -34.15
N ARG A 42 16.10 2.90 -34.79
CA ARG A 42 16.80 1.93 -35.65
C ARG A 42 17.50 2.62 -36.82
N GLU A 43 16.80 3.50 -37.53
CA GLU A 43 17.39 4.25 -38.65
C GLU A 43 18.60 5.11 -38.24
N ILE A 44 18.59 5.75 -37.07
CA ILE A 44 19.72 6.56 -36.59
C ILE A 44 20.88 5.66 -36.14
N ASN A 45 20.61 4.51 -35.51
CA ASN A 45 21.65 3.55 -35.13
C ASN A 45 22.36 2.97 -36.36
N ASP A 46 21.59 2.57 -37.38
CA ASP A 46 22.14 2.05 -38.64
C ASP A 46 23.04 3.11 -39.31
N LEU A 47 22.64 4.38 -39.28
CA LEU A 47 23.46 5.50 -39.78
C LEU A 47 24.73 5.71 -38.96
N LEU A 48 24.66 5.60 -37.62
CA LEU A 48 25.84 5.71 -36.75
C LEU A 48 26.84 4.56 -36.98
N GLU A 49 26.36 3.33 -37.17
CA GLU A 49 27.21 2.18 -37.52
C GLU A 49 27.85 2.32 -38.90
N THR A 50 27.08 2.81 -39.88
CA THR A 50 27.58 3.08 -41.24
C THR A 50 28.66 4.17 -41.22
N VAL A 51 28.44 5.26 -40.46
CA VAL A 51 29.43 6.33 -40.27
C VAL A 51 30.69 5.83 -39.56
N GLY A 52 30.57 4.90 -38.61
CA GLY A 52 31.71 4.29 -37.93
C GLY A 52 32.55 3.38 -38.83
N THR A 53 31.91 2.62 -39.72
CA THR A 53 32.57 1.66 -40.62
C THR A 53 33.14 2.32 -41.88
N GLU A 54 32.40 3.24 -42.51
CA GLU A 54 32.85 3.98 -43.70
C GLU A 54 33.80 5.14 -43.37
N GLY A 55 33.66 5.75 -42.18
CA GLY A 55 34.54 6.82 -41.70
C GLY A 55 35.99 6.38 -41.49
N LEU A 56 36.22 5.11 -41.14
CA LEU A 56 37.55 4.49 -41.06
C LEU A 56 38.22 4.35 -42.45
N ALA A 57 37.44 4.28 -43.53
CA ALA A 57 37.95 4.13 -44.90
C ALA A 57 38.25 5.47 -45.59
N ALA A 58 37.57 6.56 -45.20
CA ALA A 58 37.66 7.88 -45.84
C ALA A 58 38.71 8.85 -45.21
N LEU A 59 39.60 8.33 -44.37
CA LEU A 59 40.36 9.04 -43.32
C LEU A 59 41.40 10.11 -43.74
N ASN A 60 41.54 10.49 -45.02
CA ASN A 60 42.57 11.45 -45.45
C ASN A 60 42.10 12.89 -45.74
N GLY A 61 40.84 13.26 -45.46
CA GLY A 61 40.43 14.67 -45.61
C GLY A 61 39.05 15.08 -45.07
N SER A 62 38.12 14.14 -44.85
CA SER A 62 36.72 14.42 -44.45
C SER A 62 36.45 14.21 -42.94
N SER A 63 37.50 14.08 -42.13
CA SER A 63 37.39 13.61 -40.74
C SER A 63 36.62 14.58 -39.81
N THR A 64 36.74 15.89 -40.02
CA THR A 64 36.06 16.89 -39.18
C THR A 64 34.56 16.96 -39.46
N GLN A 65 34.15 17.00 -40.74
CA GLN A 65 32.74 17.03 -41.12
C GLN A 65 31.99 15.76 -40.71
N LEU A 66 32.63 14.59 -40.82
CA LEU A 66 32.10 13.31 -40.33
C LEU A 66 31.98 13.29 -38.80
N ALA A 67 32.95 13.88 -38.07
CA ALA A 67 32.87 14.00 -36.62
C ALA A 67 31.71 14.93 -36.20
N ASP A 68 31.48 16.04 -36.92
CA ASP A 68 30.37 16.94 -36.69
C ASP A 68 29.02 16.26 -36.95
N HIS A 69 28.86 15.53 -38.07
CA HIS A 69 27.65 14.76 -38.37
C HIS A 69 27.39 13.65 -37.34
N SER A 70 28.45 12.98 -36.89
CA SER A 70 28.35 11.97 -35.84
C SER A 70 27.88 12.58 -34.51
N ARG A 71 28.33 13.80 -34.18
CA ARG A 71 27.84 14.53 -33.01
C ARG A 71 26.37 14.90 -33.15
N GLU A 72 25.96 15.44 -34.29
CA GLU A 72 24.55 15.80 -34.57
C GLU A 72 23.62 14.58 -34.48
N LEU A 73 24.03 13.43 -35.02
CA LEU A 73 23.26 12.18 -34.92
C LEU A 73 23.13 11.69 -33.47
N ARG A 74 24.17 11.84 -32.63
CA ARG A 74 24.08 11.52 -31.20
C ARG A 74 23.14 12.47 -30.46
N GLU A 75 23.15 13.76 -30.78
CA GLU A 75 22.22 14.74 -30.20
C GLU A 75 20.77 14.45 -30.61
N LEU A 76 20.53 14.11 -31.88
CA LEU A 76 19.23 13.68 -32.38
C LEU A 76 18.74 12.41 -31.68
N MET A 77 19.62 11.43 -31.49
CA MET A 77 19.31 10.20 -30.75
C MET A 77 18.92 10.51 -29.31
N LEU A 78 19.69 11.36 -28.63
CA LEU A 78 19.40 11.73 -27.25
C LEU A 78 18.05 12.44 -27.13
N GLY A 79 17.74 13.37 -28.04
CA GLY A 79 16.43 14.01 -28.10
C GLY A 79 15.29 13.02 -28.34
N LEU A 80 15.50 12.03 -29.22
CA LEU A 80 14.52 10.97 -29.48
C LEU A 80 14.28 10.11 -28.24
N GLN A 81 15.34 9.70 -27.53
CA GLN A 81 15.26 8.92 -26.30
C GLN A 81 14.51 9.67 -25.19
N VAL A 82 14.71 10.99 -25.07
CA VAL A 82 13.94 11.83 -24.14
C VAL A 82 12.47 11.89 -24.55
N SER A 83 12.15 12.05 -25.84
CA SER A 83 10.77 12.00 -26.31
C SER A 83 10.10 10.65 -26.02
N GLU A 84 10.79 9.55 -26.27
CA GLU A 84 10.32 8.19 -25.98
C GLU A 84 10.07 7.98 -24.47
N HIS A 85 10.97 8.50 -23.64
CA HIS A 85 10.82 8.44 -22.18
C HIS A 85 9.53 9.13 -21.71
N ILE A 86 9.22 10.31 -22.26
CA ILE A 86 7.99 11.04 -21.90
C ILE A 86 6.74 10.33 -22.42
N LEU A 87 6.79 9.79 -23.65
CA LEU A 87 5.68 9.02 -24.22
C LEU A 87 5.38 7.77 -23.40
N LYS A 88 6.40 7.09 -22.88
CA LYS A 88 6.24 5.94 -21.99
C LYS A 88 5.58 6.30 -20.66
N ILE A 89 5.86 7.49 -20.12
CA ILE A 89 5.15 8.01 -18.94
C ILE A 89 3.66 8.24 -19.28
N ASP A 90 3.38 8.81 -20.45
CA ASP A 90 2.02 9.08 -20.91
C ASP A 90 1.20 7.79 -21.13
N GLU A 91 1.81 6.79 -21.78
CA GLU A 91 1.25 5.45 -21.93
C GLU A 91 0.91 4.83 -20.57
N LEU A 92 1.84 4.90 -19.60
CA LEU A 92 1.59 4.38 -18.26
C LEU A 92 0.44 5.11 -17.56
N PHE A 93 0.30 6.43 -17.74
CA PHE A 93 -0.87 7.15 -17.22
C PHE A 93 -2.17 6.67 -17.85
N GLN A 94 -2.18 6.39 -19.16
CA GLN A 94 -3.34 5.84 -19.84
C GLN A 94 -3.69 4.45 -19.31
N CYS A 95 -2.70 3.56 -19.16
CA CYS A 95 -2.89 2.23 -18.57
C CYS A 95 -3.48 2.31 -17.16
N VAL A 96 -3.06 3.29 -16.34
CA VAL A 96 -3.64 3.51 -15.01
C VAL A 96 -5.12 3.85 -15.10
N GLU A 97 -5.52 4.74 -16.00
CA GLU A 97 -6.94 5.12 -16.17
C GLU A 97 -7.80 3.94 -16.69
N GLU A 98 -7.25 3.12 -17.59
CA GLU A 98 -7.94 1.92 -18.07
C GLU A 98 -8.11 0.87 -16.97
N ALA A 99 -7.07 0.60 -16.18
CA ALA A 99 -7.09 -0.34 -15.05
C ALA A 99 -8.01 0.12 -13.90
N LYS A 100 -8.15 1.44 -13.70
CA LYS A 100 -9.16 1.97 -12.77
C LYS A 100 -10.59 1.63 -13.23
N GLY A 101 -10.84 1.61 -14.54
CA GLY A 101 -12.13 1.23 -15.12
C GLY A 101 -12.52 -0.21 -14.78
N THR A 102 -11.55 -1.12 -14.70
CA THR A 102 -11.76 -2.54 -14.35
C THR A 102 -11.75 -2.82 -12.85
N LYS A 103 -11.39 -1.83 -12.02
CA LYS A 103 -11.31 -1.92 -10.55
C LYS A 103 -10.27 -2.95 -10.03
N ASP A 104 -9.24 -3.22 -10.82
CA ASP A 104 -8.13 -4.07 -10.42
C ASP A 104 -7.07 -3.25 -9.65
N TYR A 105 -7.21 -3.20 -8.33
CA TYR A 105 -6.38 -2.33 -7.48
C TYR A 105 -4.92 -2.76 -7.41
N LEU A 106 -4.62 -4.06 -7.60
CA LEU A 106 -3.25 -4.56 -7.61
C LEU A 106 -2.53 -4.16 -8.90
N VAL A 107 -3.22 -4.23 -10.05
CA VAL A 107 -2.67 -3.75 -11.31
C VAL A 107 -2.47 -2.24 -11.29
N VAL A 108 -3.43 -1.47 -10.76
CA VAL A 108 -3.26 -0.02 -10.62
C VAL A 108 -2.08 0.32 -9.71
N LEU A 109 -1.87 -0.44 -8.62
CA LEU A 109 -0.72 -0.27 -7.74
C LEU A 109 0.61 -0.51 -8.45
N ASP A 110 0.73 -1.62 -9.19
CA ASP A 110 1.94 -1.93 -9.99
C ASP A 110 2.24 -0.82 -11.00
N LEU A 111 1.23 -0.36 -11.74
CA LEU A 111 1.38 0.69 -12.74
C LEU A 111 1.81 2.03 -12.12
N VAL A 112 1.25 2.40 -10.96
CA VAL A 112 1.67 3.60 -10.21
C VAL A 112 3.10 3.46 -9.67
N GLY A 113 3.50 2.27 -9.23
CA GLY A 113 4.88 1.96 -8.86
C GLY A 113 5.86 2.11 -10.04
N ARG A 114 5.47 1.60 -11.22
CA ARG A 114 6.24 1.76 -12.47
C ARG A 114 6.33 3.22 -12.90
N LEU A 115 5.25 3.99 -12.82
CA LEU A 115 5.26 5.43 -13.06
C LEU A 115 6.29 6.15 -12.19
N ARG A 116 6.31 5.84 -10.89
CA ARG A 116 7.29 6.40 -9.95
C ARG A 116 8.72 6.10 -10.40
N SER A 117 9.01 4.85 -10.73
CA SER A 117 10.34 4.42 -11.19
C SER A 117 10.79 5.20 -12.42
N VAL A 118 9.91 5.34 -13.43
CA VAL A 118 10.24 6.05 -14.67
C VAL A 118 10.40 7.56 -14.45
N ILE A 119 9.52 8.19 -13.67
CA ILE A 119 9.56 9.66 -13.41
C ILE A 119 10.78 10.07 -12.59
N TYR A 120 11.16 9.29 -11.58
CA TYR A 120 12.26 9.62 -10.67
C TYR A 120 13.60 8.98 -11.06
N GLY A 121 13.62 8.16 -12.12
CA GLY A 121 14.82 7.44 -12.55
C GLY A 121 15.29 6.40 -11.54
N GLU A 122 14.36 5.82 -10.76
CA GLU A 122 14.68 4.70 -9.86
C GLU A 122 14.76 3.40 -10.69
N GLY A 123 15.96 2.80 -10.82
CA GLY A 123 16.17 1.53 -11.55
C GLY A 123 16.82 1.70 -12.94
N GLU A 124 16.74 0.67 -13.79
CA GLU A 124 17.38 0.62 -15.12
C GLU A 124 16.53 1.26 -16.26
N ALA A 125 15.52 2.07 -15.91
CA ALA A 125 14.48 2.47 -16.87
C ALA A 125 14.94 3.43 -17.98
N ALA A 126 16.02 4.20 -17.75
CA ALA A 126 16.57 5.16 -18.71
C ALA A 126 18.05 5.47 -18.41
N THR A 127 18.79 5.94 -19.41
CA THR A 127 20.17 6.42 -19.19
C THR A 127 20.17 7.70 -18.35
N GLN A 128 21.25 7.91 -17.59
CA GLN A 128 21.36 9.06 -16.69
C GLN A 128 21.24 10.41 -17.43
N ASP A 129 21.72 10.48 -18.68
CA ASP A 129 21.60 11.67 -19.51
C ASP A 129 20.14 11.97 -19.91
N VAL A 130 19.35 10.95 -20.23
CA VAL A 130 17.93 11.09 -20.54
C VAL A 130 17.17 11.61 -19.32
N VAL A 131 17.42 11.02 -18.15
CA VAL A 131 16.78 11.46 -16.89
C VAL A 131 17.14 12.91 -16.57
N ARG A 132 18.42 13.29 -16.71
CA ARG A 132 18.86 14.66 -16.44
C ARG A 132 18.19 15.68 -17.36
N ILE A 133 18.06 15.36 -18.65
CA ILE A 133 17.42 16.26 -19.61
C ILE A 133 15.92 16.33 -19.33
N PHE A 134 15.27 15.20 -19.10
CA PHE A 134 13.85 15.14 -18.76
C PHE A 134 13.51 16.01 -17.54
N GLN A 135 14.30 15.93 -16.46
CA GLN A 135 14.13 16.74 -15.25
C GLN A 135 14.30 18.25 -15.49
N ALA A 136 15.00 18.65 -16.56
CA ALA A 136 15.18 20.04 -16.93
C ALA A 136 14.06 20.58 -17.84
N LEU A 137 13.13 19.74 -18.31
CA LEU A 137 12.01 20.15 -19.15
C LEU A 137 10.88 20.76 -18.30
N GLU A 138 10.18 21.73 -18.88
CA GLU A 138 9.06 22.43 -18.23
C GLU A 138 7.90 21.49 -17.85
N CYS A 139 7.67 20.42 -18.64
CA CYS A 139 6.61 19.44 -18.38
C CYS A 139 6.87 18.54 -17.17
N TYR A 140 8.11 18.50 -16.65
CA TYR A 140 8.50 17.60 -15.56
C TYR A 140 7.67 17.83 -14.29
N GLU A 141 7.48 19.09 -13.89
CA GLU A 141 6.71 19.42 -12.70
C GLU A 141 5.22 19.06 -12.87
N THR A 142 4.63 19.30 -14.04
CA THR A 142 3.24 18.89 -14.30
C THR A 142 3.08 17.38 -14.23
N ILE A 143 4.01 16.61 -14.82
CA ILE A 143 4.02 15.14 -14.75
C ILE A 143 4.10 14.66 -13.30
N LYS A 144 4.97 15.27 -12.48
CA LYS A 144 5.07 14.97 -11.04
C LYS A 144 3.76 15.24 -10.31
N VAL A 145 3.14 16.40 -10.54
CA VAL A 145 1.86 16.73 -9.92
C VAL A 145 0.79 15.71 -10.32
N LYS A 146 0.69 15.37 -11.62
CA LYS A 146 -0.24 14.34 -12.11
C LYS A 146 0.01 13.00 -11.42
N TYR A 147 1.26 12.56 -11.31
CA TYR A 147 1.63 11.35 -10.56
C TYR A 147 1.17 11.40 -9.09
N HIS A 148 1.43 12.50 -8.38
CA HIS A 148 1.02 12.61 -6.98
C HIS A 148 -0.50 12.61 -6.80
N VAL A 149 -1.24 13.24 -7.71
CA VAL A 149 -2.72 13.16 -7.72
C VAL A 149 -3.17 11.71 -7.92
N GLN A 150 -2.56 10.99 -8.86
CA GLN A 150 -2.88 9.59 -9.13
C GLN A 150 -2.60 8.68 -7.93
N ALA A 151 -1.43 8.80 -7.31
CA ALA A 151 -1.07 8.06 -6.12
C ALA A 151 -1.99 8.36 -4.93
N HIS A 152 -2.35 9.64 -4.73
CA HIS A 152 -3.27 10.03 -3.67
C HIS A 152 -4.68 9.48 -3.87
N LEU A 153 -5.22 9.58 -5.09
CA LEU A 153 -6.53 9.00 -5.43
C LEU A 153 -6.56 7.49 -5.26
N LEU A 154 -5.47 6.79 -5.63
CA LEU A 154 -5.35 5.35 -5.41
C LEU A 154 -5.45 5.02 -3.91
N GLN A 155 -4.64 5.69 -3.09
CA GLN A 155 -4.64 5.49 -1.64
C GLN A 155 -6.02 5.77 -1.02
N GLN A 156 -6.68 6.87 -1.41
CA GLN A 156 -8.01 7.20 -0.94
C GLN A 156 -9.04 6.14 -1.34
N ASN A 157 -9.04 5.71 -2.59
CA ASN A 157 -9.97 4.68 -3.08
C ASN A 157 -9.77 3.34 -2.38
N MET A 158 -8.52 2.95 -2.14
CA MET A 158 -8.19 1.74 -1.38
C MET A 158 -8.65 1.85 0.07
N GLN A 159 -8.41 2.99 0.73
CA GLN A 159 -8.88 3.25 2.09
C GLN A 159 -10.41 3.17 2.18
N GLU A 160 -11.13 3.82 1.27
CA GLU A 160 -12.60 3.78 1.24
C GLU A 160 -13.14 2.37 1.00
N ARG A 161 -12.45 1.58 0.16
CA ARG A 161 -12.77 0.16 -0.06
C ARG A 161 -12.53 -0.66 1.20
N PHE A 162 -11.39 -0.48 1.85
CA PHE A 162 -11.09 -1.15 3.11
C PHE A 162 -12.11 -0.82 4.18
N ASP A 163 -12.48 0.46 4.36
CA ASP A 163 -13.48 0.89 5.32
C ASP A 163 -14.89 0.33 5.02
N ARG A 164 -15.18 -0.08 3.77
CA ARG A 164 -16.42 -0.79 3.43
C ARG A 164 -16.36 -2.25 3.84
N LEU A 165 -15.23 -2.92 3.61
CA LEU A 165 -15.00 -4.33 3.89
C LEU A 165 -14.73 -4.62 5.37
N VAL A 166 -14.07 -3.68 6.06
CA VAL A 166 -13.69 -3.74 7.47
C VAL A 166 -14.26 -2.51 8.18
N GLN A 167 -15.29 -2.72 8.98
CA GLN A 167 -16.00 -1.62 9.64
C GLN A 167 -15.71 -1.64 11.13
N LEU A 168 -15.10 -0.56 11.60
CA LEU A 168 -14.79 -0.33 13.01
C LEU A 168 -15.73 0.75 13.54
N ASN A 169 -16.62 0.37 14.45
CA ASN A 169 -17.58 1.29 15.04
C ASN A 169 -17.47 1.27 16.56
N CYS A 170 -17.51 2.44 17.19
CA CYS A 170 -17.62 2.56 18.64
C CYS A 170 -18.77 3.51 18.98
N LYS A 171 -19.77 3.00 19.68
CA LYS A 171 -20.90 3.79 20.20
C LYS A 171 -20.70 3.99 21.69
N SER A 172 -20.58 5.25 22.09
CA SER A 172 -20.51 5.62 23.51
C SER A 172 -21.91 5.99 24.01
N PHE A 173 -22.28 5.40 25.13
CA PHE A 173 -23.47 5.72 25.91
C PHE A 173 -23.03 6.31 27.26
N PRO A 174 -23.92 6.96 28.02
CA PRO A 174 -23.54 7.66 29.25
C PRO A 174 -22.74 6.82 30.27
N ASN A 175 -22.99 5.51 30.34
CA ASN A 175 -22.33 4.61 31.30
C ASN A 175 -21.77 3.33 30.66
N SER A 176 -21.74 3.25 29.33
CA SER A 176 -21.27 2.08 28.61
C SER A 176 -20.72 2.44 27.24
N LYS A 177 -19.88 1.58 26.69
CA LYS A 177 -19.39 1.63 25.31
C LYS A 177 -19.72 0.31 24.64
N CYS A 178 -20.05 0.39 23.35
CA CYS A 178 -20.22 -0.75 22.48
C CYS A 178 -19.28 -0.59 21.29
N ALA A 179 -18.26 -1.44 21.20
CA ALA A 179 -17.37 -1.53 20.06
C ALA A 179 -17.84 -2.66 19.15
N THR A 180 -17.82 -2.45 17.84
CA THR A 180 -18.24 -3.43 16.85
C THR A 180 -17.20 -3.48 15.74
N LEU A 181 -16.71 -4.69 15.45
CA LEU A 181 -15.88 -4.99 14.30
C LEU A 181 -16.72 -5.81 13.32
N LEU A 182 -16.78 -5.39 12.07
CA LEU A 182 -17.30 -6.23 10.99
C LEU A 182 -16.20 -6.46 9.98
N VAL A 183 -16.00 -7.71 9.59
CA VAL A 183 -15.05 -8.13 8.56
C VAL A 183 -15.82 -8.87 7.47
N SER A 184 -15.66 -8.41 6.23
CA SER A 184 -16.30 -9.02 5.04
C SER A 184 -15.81 -10.45 4.81
N LYS A 185 -16.71 -11.33 4.38
CA LYS A 185 -16.38 -12.68 3.90
C LYS A 185 -16.01 -12.73 2.41
N GLU A 186 -16.01 -11.59 1.72
CA GLU A 186 -15.55 -11.50 0.33
C GLU A 186 -14.01 -11.61 0.29
N GLU A 187 -13.49 -12.82 0.53
CA GLU A 187 -12.05 -13.09 0.74
C GLU A 187 -11.19 -12.54 -0.39
N GLY A 188 -11.58 -12.70 -1.66
CA GLY A 188 -10.80 -12.19 -2.79
C GLY A 188 -10.64 -10.66 -2.79
N GLN A 189 -11.74 -9.92 -2.63
CA GLN A 189 -11.66 -8.46 -2.60
C GLN A 189 -10.97 -7.93 -1.34
N LEU A 190 -11.19 -8.59 -0.20
CA LEU A 190 -10.53 -8.22 1.05
C LEU A 190 -9.02 -8.46 0.96
N HIS A 191 -8.62 -9.60 0.41
CA HIS A 191 -7.23 -9.96 0.18
C HIS A 191 -6.51 -8.93 -0.69
N ASP A 192 -7.06 -8.62 -1.87
CA ASP A 192 -6.45 -7.68 -2.81
C ASP A 192 -6.28 -6.28 -2.20
N ILE A 193 -7.31 -5.78 -1.51
CA ILE A 193 -7.29 -4.47 -0.86
C ILE A 193 -6.30 -4.44 0.30
N VAL A 194 -6.27 -5.49 1.13
CA VAL A 194 -5.35 -5.58 2.27
C VAL A 194 -3.90 -5.64 1.78
N ILE A 195 -3.60 -6.48 0.77
CA ILE A 195 -2.26 -6.52 0.18
C ILE A 195 -1.88 -5.15 -0.35
N ALA A 196 -2.74 -4.55 -1.18
CA ALA A 196 -2.41 -3.30 -1.83
C ALA A 196 -2.19 -2.16 -0.83
N LEU A 197 -3.01 -2.07 0.23
CA LEU A 197 -2.84 -1.07 1.28
C LEU A 197 -1.57 -1.29 2.08
N PHE A 198 -1.35 -2.50 2.61
CA PHE A 198 -0.26 -2.75 3.55
C PHE A 198 1.10 -2.94 2.87
N GLN A 199 1.16 -3.17 1.56
CA GLN A 199 2.39 -3.05 0.77
C GLN A 199 2.77 -1.58 0.52
N GLU A 200 1.78 -0.70 0.39
CA GLU A 200 2.00 0.74 0.36
C GLU A 200 2.35 1.28 1.76
N ARG A 201 2.79 2.53 1.83
CA ARG A 201 3.02 3.24 3.11
C ARG A 201 1.71 3.57 3.84
N TYR A 202 0.79 2.61 3.93
CA TYR A 202 -0.42 2.72 4.72
C TYR A 202 -0.07 2.99 6.18
N ASN A 203 -0.87 3.84 6.80
CA ASN A 203 -0.75 4.16 8.21
C ASN A 203 -1.81 3.37 9.01
N PRO A 204 -1.42 2.26 9.66
CA PRO A 204 -2.35 1.39 10.39
C PRO A 204 -2.73 1.95 11.76
N VAL A 205 -2.26 3.14 12.15
CA VAL A 205 -2.43 3.71 13.49
C VAL A 205 -3.89 3.73 13.92
N ARG A 206 -4.82 4.17 13.07
CA ARG A 206 -6.25 4.23 13.41
C ARG A 206 -6.85 2.85 13.71
N LEU A 207 -6.48 1.83 12.94
CA LEU A 207 -6.89 0.45 13.21
C LEU A 207 -6.30 -0.03 14.54
N CYS A 208 -5.00 0.20 14.75
CA CYS A 208 -4.28 -0.25 15.93
C CYS A 208 -4.79 0.42 17.22
N GLU A 209 -5.02 1.74 17.20
CA GLU A 209 -5.62 2.50 18.29
C GLU A 209 -7.02 2.00 18.61
N PHE A 210 -7.85 1.76 17.59
CA PHE A 210 -9.18 1.19 17.80
C PHE A 210 -9.11 -0.19 18.46
N LEU A 211 -8.26 -1.09 17.94
CA LEU A 211 -8.06 -2.43 18.50
C LEU A 211 -7.57 -2.35 19.94
N LEU A 212 -6.59 -1.50 20.21
CA LEU A 212 -6.01 -1.36 21.54
C LEU A 212 -7.03 -0.80 22.53
N GLU A 213 -7.52 0.42 22.30
CA GLU A 213 -8.32 1.18 23.26
C GLU A 213 -9.75 0.64 23.41
N ASN A 214 -10.35 0.13 22.33
CA ASN A 214 -11.76 -0.23 22.32
C ASN A 214 -12.01 -1.74 22.40
N CYS A 215 -10.99 -2.57 22.17
CA CYS A 215 -11.12 -4.03 22.19
C CYS A 215 -10.18 -4.66 23.23
N ILE A 216 -8.87 -4.55 23.04
CA ILE A 216 -7.84 -5.24 23.84
C ILE A 216 -7.84 -4.76 25.30
N GLU A 217 -7.72 -3.45 25.57
CA GLU A 217 -7.69 -2.96 26.95
C GLU A 217 -8.99 -3.28 27.71
N PRO A 218 -10.20 -3.06 27.16
CA PRO A 218 -11.45 -3.41 27.84
C PRO A 218 -11.59 -4.90 28.11
N LEU A 219 -11.17 -5.77 27.18
CA LEU A 219 -11.21 -7.23 27.35
C LEU A 219 -10.41 -7.71 28.56
N ILE A 220 -9.32 -7.03 28.89
CA ILE A 220 -8.45 -7.36 30.01
C ILE A 220 -8.94 -6.72 31.32
N LEU A 221 -9.32 -5.44 31.27
CA LEU A 221 -9.52 -4.64 32.47
C LEU A 221 -10.96 -4.65 32.99
N LYS A 222 -11.94 -5.07 32.18
CA LYS A 222 -13.37 -4.89 32.49
C LYS A 222 -14.19 -6.15 32.21
N PRO A 223 -15.33 -6.35 32.89
CA PRO A 223 -16.33 -7.29 32.44
C PRO A 223 -16.89 -6.80 31.10
N VAL A 224 -16.69 -7.60 30.06
CA VAL A 224 -17.15 -7.32 28.70
C VAL A 224 -18.14 -8.39 28.28
N GLY A 225 -19.29 -7.99 27.76
CA GLY A 225 -20.15 -8.88 26.97
C GLY A 225 -19.62 -8.96 25.55
N VAL A 226 -19.24 -10.17 25.12
CA VAL A 226 -18.71 -10.43 23.78
C VAL A 226 -19.69 -11.28 23.00
N GLU A 227 -20.11 -10.79 21.84
CA GLU A 227 -21.01 -11.50 20.92
C GLU A 227 -20.35 -11.60 19.56
N CYS A 228 -20.13 -12.83 19.09
CA CYS A 228 -19.66 -13.12 17.74
C CYS A 228 -20.84 -13.63 16.89
N ASN A 229 -21.11 -12.96 15.78
CA ASN A 229 -22.08 -13.37 14.78
C ASN A 229 -21.36 -13.61 13.45
N GLU A 230 -21.12 -14.87 13.14
CA GLU A 230 -20.47 -15.28 11.90
C GLU A 230 -21.32 -15.00 10.66
N ASN A 231 -22.64 -14.76 10.78
CA ASN A 231 -23.55 -14.55 9.64
C ASN A 231 -24.21 -13.17 9.65
N ALA A 232 -23.48 -12.15 10.10
CA ALA A 232 -23.97 -10.78 10.12
C ALA A 232 -24.26 -10.25 8.72
N LYS A 233 -25.18 -9.27 8.62
CA LYS A 233 -25.64 -8.64 7.37
C LYS A 233 -25.96 -9.68 6.27
N ALA A 234 -26.91 -10.56 6.55
CA ALA A 234 -27.36 -11.62 5.62
C ALA A 234 -26.23 -12.58 5.19
N GLY A 235 -25.27 -12.86 6.08
CA GLY A 235 -24.20 -13.84 5.85
C GLY A 235 -22.95 -13.30 5.15
N THR A 236 -22.88 -12.00 4.86
CA THR A 236 -21.76 -11.38 4.12
C THR A 236 -20.62 -10.92 5.02
N TYR A 237 -20.84 -10.78 6.33
CA TYR A 237 -19.83 -10.34 7.29
C TYR A 237 -19.76 -11.26 8.50
N VAL A 238 -18.57 -11.35 9.10
CA VAL A 238 -18.37 -11.77 10.48
C VAL A 238 -18.38 -10.53 11.36
N GLN A 239 -19.17 -10.54 12.44
CA GLN A 239 -19.29 -9.41 13.37
C GLN A 239 -18.88 -9.81 14.78
N LEU A 240 -18.00 -9.03 15.39
CA LEU A 240 -17.69 -9.08 16.81
C LEU A 240 -18.20 -7.82 17.50
N SER A 241 -18.99 -7.99 18.55
CA SER A 241 -19.53 -6.89 19.34
C SER A 241 -19.06 -7.00 20.79
N LEU A 242 -18.45 -5.93 21.31
CA LEU A 242 -17.94 -5.82 22.67
C LEU A 242 -18.73 -4.74 23.40
N SER A 243 -19.38 -5.09 24.50
CA SER A 243 -20.14 -4.15 25.32
C SER A 243 -19.59 -4.11 26.74
N TYR A 244 -19.20 -2.94 27.23
CA TYR A 244 -18.59 -2.78 28.54
C TYR A 244 -18.97 -1.46 29.21
N SER A 245 -18.90 -1.40 30.54
CA SER A 245 -19.21 -0.18 31.28
C SER A 245 -18.05 0.83 31.21
N THR A 246 -18.40 2.11 31.11
CA THR A 246 -17.45 3.23 31.21
C THR A 246 -17.36 3.80 32.61
N LYS A 247 -18.21 3.38 33.55
CA LYS A 247 -18.09 3.82 34.94
C LYS A 247 -16.78 3.32 35.52
N GLU A 248 -15.92 4.26 35.91
CA GLU A 248 -14.81 3.96 36.79
C GLU A 248 -15.39 3.39 38.08
N SER A 249 -15.03 2.15 38.39
CA SER A 249 -15.45 1.50 39.64
C SER A 249 -14.64 2.10 40.78
N GLY A 250 -14.99 3.33 41.17
CA GLY A 250 -14.23 4.07 42.17
C GLY A 250 -14.71 5.51 42.34
N THR A 251 -15.92 5.69 42.89
CA THR A 251 -16.24 6.79 43.84
C THR A 251 -17.70 6.65 44.28
N ALA A 252 -17.93 6.07 45.48
CA ALA A 252 -19.06 6.42 46.38
C ALA A 252 -19.14 5.54 47.65
N SER A 253 -18.40 4.43 47.73
CA SER A 253 -18.29 3.66 48.98
C SER A 253 -17.01 2.84 48.95
N GLY A 254 -16.22 2.92 50.02
CA GLY A 254 -14.82 2.48 50.12
C GLY A 254 -14.54 0.98 50.04
N THR A 255 -15.33 0.22 49.27
CA THR A 255 -15.10 -1.19 48.95
C THR A 255 -15.66 -1.49 47.56
N SER A 256 -14.94 -1.14 46.50
CA SER A 256 -15.23 -1.63 45.15
C SER A 256 -13.98 -2.28 44.58
N THR A 257 -13.78 -3.56 44.91
CA THR A 257 -13.00 -4.46 44.06
C THR A 257 -13.57 -4.35 42.65
N GLN A 258 -12.84 -3.76 41.71
CA GLN A 258 -13.14 -3.86 40.30
C GLN A 258 -13.38 -5.34 40.00
N LEU A 259 -14.57 -5.70 39.51
CA LEU A 259 -14.85 -7.06 39.06
C LEU A 259 -13.98 -7.28 37.82
N ARG A 260 -12.75 -7.78 38.03
CA ARG A 260 -11.86 -8.12 36.91
C ARG A 260 -12.36 -9.40 36.25
N PRO A 261 -12.30 -9.49 34.91
CA PRO A 261 -12.62 -10.72 34.22
C PRO A 261 -11.63 -11.82 34.62
N ASN A 262 -12.10 -13.07 34.64
CA ASN A 262 -11.22 -14.22 34.86
C ASN A 262 -10.28 -14.37 33.66
N TYR A 263 -9.00 -14.67 33.88
CA TYR A 263 -8.02 -14.89 32.81
C TYR A 263 -8.53 -15.86 31.73
N LYS A 264 -9.27 -16.92 32.08
CA LYS A 264 -9.84 -17.85 31.10
C LYS A 264 -10.80 -17.16 30.13
N GLN A 265 -11.65 -16.28 30.65
CA GLN A 265 -12.58 -15.49 29.85
C GLN A 265 -11.82 -14.49 28.98
N VAL A 266 -10.76 -13.86 29.51
CA VAL A 266 -9.90 -12.97 28.74
C VAL A 266 -9.31 -13.73 27.55
N LEU A 267 -8.67 -14.89 27.77
CA LEU A 267 -8.08 -15.71 26.71
C LEU A 267 -9.11 -16.15 25.66
N GLU A 268 -10.31 -16.56 26.09
CA GLU A 268 -11.40 -16.93 25.18
C GLU A 268 -11.87 -15.75 24.33
N HIS A 269 -12.04 -14.57 24.93
CA HIS A 269 -12.41 -13.37 24.19
C HIS A 269 -11.31 -12.93 23.20
N PHE A 270 -10.04 -13.09 23.55
CA PHE A 270 -8.93 -12.87 22.62
C PHE A 270 -8.98 -13.82 21.42
N ARG A 271 -9.32 -15.11 21.64
CA ARG A 271 -9.50 -16.05 20.52
C ARG A 271 -10.60 -15.59 19.58
N LEU A 272 -11.75 -15.11 20.09
CA LEU A 272 -12.82 -14.58 19.25
C LEU A 272 -12.41 -13.31 18.49
N LEU A 273 -11.63 -12.43 19.13
CA LEU A 273 -11.07 -11.24 18.48
C LEU A 273 -10.14 -11.62 17.32
N LEU A 274 -9.18 -12.52 17.58
CA LEU A 274 -8.22 -12.97 16.57
C LEU A 274 -8.90 -13.76 15.45
N GLN A 275 -9.88 -14.60 15.78
CA GLN A 275 -10.69 -15.30 14.78
C GLN A 275 -11.49 -14.33 13.89
N THR A 276 -11.99 -13.23 14.44
CA THR A 276 -12.68 -12.21 13.65
C THR A 276 -11.70 -11.46 12.73
N LEU A 277 -10.49 -11.18 13.24
CA LEU A 277 -9.45 -10.47 12.49
C LEU A 277 -8.64 -11.38 11.54
N SER A 278 -8.80 -12.70 11.59
CA SER A 278 -8.08 -13.62 10.70
C SER A 278 -8.37 -13.33 9.23
N GLY A 279 -9.58 -12.84 8.92
CA GLY A 279 -9.97 -12.42 7.57
C GLY A 279 -9.14 -11.26 7.01
N ILE A 280 -8.43 -10.50 7.86
CA ILE A 280 -7.48 -9.46 7.42
C ILE A 280 -6.01 -9.90 7.55
N ASN A 281 -5.72 -11.07 8.14
CA ASN A 281 -4.36 -11.53 8.38
C ASN A 281 -3.77 -12.22 7.15
N HIS A 282 -3.42 -11.44 6.14
CA HIS A 282 -2.77 -11.96 4.94
C HIS A 282 -1.24 -11.85 4.98
N SER A 283 -0.58 -12.75 4.27
CA SER A 283 0.87 -12.69 4.01
C SER A 283 1.15 -11.60 2.97
N LEU A 284 1.97 -10.62 3.33
CA LEU A 284 2.41 -9.53 2.46
C LEU A 284 3.73 -9.86 1.76
N SER A 285 4.58 -10.62 2.45
CA SER A 285 5.83 -11.19 1.96
C SER A 285 6.12 -12.52 2.67
N SER A 286 7.18 -13.22 2.26
CA SER A 286 7.60 -14.51 2.86
C SER A 286 7.87 -14.45 4.37
N SER A 287 8.00 -13.26 4.97
CA SER A 287 8.29 -13.06 6.39
C SER A 287 7.36 -12.09 7.12
N GLN A 288 6.44 -11.43 6.41
CA GLN A 288 5.61 -10.37 6.99
C GLN A 288 4.13 -10.62 6.74
N HIS A 289 3.37 -10.62 7.82
CA HIS A 289 1.90 -10.68 7.80
C HIS A 289 1.32 -9.37 8.33
N VAL A 290 0.05 -9.11 8.04
CA VAL A 290 -0.67 -7.94 8.57
C VAL A 290 -0.63 -7.91 10.10
N PHE A 291 -0.77 -9.07 10.75
CA PHE A 291 -0.65 -9.14 12.21
C PHE A 291 0.74 -8.78 12.73
N SER A 292 1.81 -9.00 11.95
CA SER A 292 3.14 -8.52 12.30
C SER A 292 3.18 -6.98 12.36
N ILE A 293 2.51 -6.32 11.41
CA ILE A 293 2.40 -4.85 11.37
C ILE A 293 1.58 -4.35 12.56
N ILE A 294 0.39 -4.91 12.79
CA ILE A 294 -0.46 -4.54 13.93
C ILE A 294 0.29 -4.79 15.25
N GLY A 295 0.95 -5.93 15.37
CA GLY A 295 1.75 -6.33 16.52
C GLY A 295 2.83 -5.31 16.87
N ASN A 296 3.53 -4.74 15.89
CA ASN A 296 4.53 -3.69 16.13
C ASN A 296 3.95 -2.44 16.83
N HIS A 297 2.64 -2.18 16.66
CA HIS A 297 1.97 -1.05 17.30
C HIS A 297 1.34 -1.39 18.66
N VAL A 298 0.82 -2.60 18.84
CA VAL A 298 -0.02 -2.94 20.01
C VAL A 298 0.65 -3.90 21.00
N LYS A 299 1.68 -4.65 20.59
CA LYS A 299 2.25 -5.77 21.37
C LYS A 299 2.69 -5.35 22.75
N ASP A 300 3.52 -4.32 22.88
CA ASP A 300 4.14 -3.98 24.17
C ASP A 300 3.08 -3.61 25.21
N ARG A 301 2.09 -2.81 24.81
CA ARG A 301 0.97 -2.43 25.68
C ARG A 301 0.07 -3.62 26.00
N MET A 302 -0.29 -4.41 24.99
CA MET A 302 -1.09 -5.62 25.17
C MET A 302 -0.43 -6.60 26.14
N MET A 303 0.86 -6.87 25.95
CA MET A 303 1.63 -7.79 26.80
C MET A 303 1.74 -7.27 28.23
N HIS A 304 1.99 -5.97 28.42
CA HIS A 304 2.01 -5.36 29.74
C HIS A 304 0.69 -5.59 30.48
N LEU A 305 -0.46 -5.34 29.83
CA LEU A 305 -1.78 -5.53 30.43
C LEU A 305 -2.10 -7.01 30.68
N LEU A 306 -1.79 -7.89 29.72
CA LEU A 306 -2.00 -9.33 29.88
C LEU A 306 -1.22 -9.89 31.05
N VAL A 307 0.06 -9.52 31.21
CA VAL A 307 0.89 -10.01 32.30
C VAL A 307 0.45 -9.38 33.63
N ASN A 308 0.43 -8.06 33.71
CA ASN A 308 0.31 -7.37 35.00
C ASN A 308 -1.13 -7.33 35.53
N ASP A 309 -2.11 -7.16 34.65
CA ASP A 309 -3.49 -6.92 35.04
C ASP A 309 -4.39 -8.18 34.93
N CYS A 310 -3.96 -9.20 34.17
CA CYS A 310 -4.69 -10.45 33.97
C CYS A 310 -4.00 -11.68 34.58
N LEU A 311 -2.74 -11.98 34.21
CA LEU A 311 -2.09 -13.23 34.59
C LEU A 311 -1.49 -13.21 36.01
N ILE A 312 -0.79 -12.15 36.42
CA ILE A 312 -0.22 -12.04 37.77
C ILE A 312 -1.29 -12.22 38.86
N PRO A 313 -2.47 -11.56 38.78
CA PRO A 313 -3.54 -11.75 39.76
C PRO A 313 -4.14 -13.17 39.77
N ALA A 314 -3.93 -13.97 38.71
CA ALA A 314 -4.39 -15.35 38.63
C ALA A 314 -3.38 -16.37 39.17
N VAL A 315 -2.18 -15.92 39.58
CA VAL A 315 -1.15 -16.79 40.15
C VAL A 315 -1.63 -17.29 41.52
N PRO A 316 -1.66 -18.61 41.75
CA PRO A 316 -2.04 -19.19 43.04
C PRO A 316 -1.17 -18.67 44.19
N GLU A 317 -1.79 -18.24 45.28
CA GLU A 317 -1.06 -17.81 46.48
C GLU A 317 -0.93 -18.96 47.49
N THR A 318 -1.81 -19.97 47.41
CA THR A 318 -1.82 -21.13 48.30
C THR A 318 -1.49 -22.44 47.58
N MET A 319 -1.05 -23.45 48.34
CA MET A 319 -0.73 -24.78 47.79
C MET A 319 -1.96 -25.52 47.24
N GLU A 320 -3.13 -25.32 47.83
CA GLU A 320 -4.38 -25.93 47.34
C GLU A 320 -4.80 -25.32 46.00
N GLU A 321 -4.74 -23.99 45.87
CA GLU A 321 -4.98 -23.30 44.60
C GLU A 321 -3.95 -23.70 43.55
N TYR A 322 -2.68 -23.89 43.94
CA TYR A 322 -1.63 -24.34 43.02
C TYR A 322 -1.93 -25.72 42.44
N GLN A 323 -2.39 -26.66 43.27
CA GLN A 323 -2.78 -28.01 42.82
C GLN A 323 -4.01 -28.00 41.91
N ALA A 324 -4.93 -27.05 42.09
CA ALA A 324 -6.13 -26.89 41.28
C ALA A 324 -5.94 -26.02 40.02
N SER A 325 -4.83 -25.27 39.93
CA SER A 325 -4.60 -24.30 38.87
C SER A 325 -4.21 -24.95 37.54
N THR A 326 -4.89 -24.54 36.47
CA THR A 326 -4.53 -24.89 35.08
C THR A 326 -3.80 -23.76 34.35
N LEU A 327 -3.43 -22.68 35.06
CA LEU A 327 -2.93 -21.44 34.48
C LEU A 327 -1.78 -21.66 33.48
N CYS A 328 -0.75 -22.41 33.86
CA CYS A 328 0.40 -22.67 32.97
C CYS A 328 0.01 -23.44 31.70
N GLN A 329 -0.90 -24.41 31.81
CA GLN A 329 -1.37 -25.19 30.66
C GLN A 329 -2.22 -24.34 29.73
N ASP A 330 -3.12 -23.52 30.30
CA ASP A 330 -3.98 -22.63 29.54
C ASP A 330 -3.17 -21.56 28.78
N VAL A 331 -2.16 -20.99 29.43
CA VAL A 331 -1.24 -20.02 28.81
C VAL A 331 -0.40 -20.68 27.71
N ALA A 332 0.15 -21.86 27.95
CA ALA A 332 0.91 -22.59 26.92
C ALA A 332 0.04 -22.96 25.71
N HIS A 333 -1.21 -23.39 25.93
CA HIS A 333 -2.15 -23.65 24.84
C HIS A 333 -2.51 -22.36 24.09
N PHE A 334 -2.64 -21.24 24.78
CA PHE A 334 -2.91 -19.96 24.13
C PHE A 334 -1.71 -19.48 23.31
N GLU A 335 -0.49 -19.62 23.83
CA GLU A 335 0.74 -19.34 23.07
C GLU A 335 0.84 -20.19 21.81
N GLN A 336 0.57 -21.49 21.92
CA GLN A 336 0.55 -22.38 20.76
C GLN A 336 -0.50 -21.95 19.72
N TYR A 337 -1.71 -21.59 20.18
CA TYR A 337 -2.74 -21.05 19.29
C TYR A 337 -2.27 -19.79 18.54
N LEU A 338 -1.54 -18.87 19.20
CA LEU A 338 -0.99 -17.69 18.56
C LEU A 338 0.13 -18.00 17.56
N ALA A 339 0.88 -19.08 17.77
CA ALA A 339 1.94 -19.50 16.85
C ALA A 339 1.38 -20.22 15.61
N ASP A 340 0.27 -20.93 15.76
CA ASP A 340 -0.38 -21.70 14.69
C ASP A 340 -1.33 -20.86 13.80
N SER A 341 -1.73 -19.65 14.25
CA SER A 341 -2.74 -18.77 13.61
C SER A 341 -2.13 -17.57 12.88
#